data_AF-A0A6G3MNT5-F1
#
_entry.id   AF-A0A6G3MNT5-F1
#
_cell.length_a   1.000
_cell.length_b   1.000
_cell.length_c   1.000
_cell.angle_alpha   90.00
_cell.angle_beta   90.00
_cell.angle_gamma   90.00
#
_symmetry.space_group_name_H-M   'P 1'
#
loop_
_entity.id
_entity.type
_entity.pdbx_description
1 polymer ?
#
loop_
_entity_poly.entity_id
_entity_poly.type
_entity_poly.pdbx_seq_one_letter_code
_entity_poly.pdbx_strand_id
1 'polypeptide(L)'
;GLVSEYHLGEEKFTFIQDVPLSGSVTILINGPTKHCLSQIKDAIRDGLRAVYNAIKDRCVLPGAGSVEVALKEELINFSKTISGKEQLGVVAFANALLVI
;
A
#
# COMPACT_ATOMS: atom_id res chain seq x y z
N GLY A 1 -7.55 24.92 -20.37
CA GLY A 1 -8.10 23.60 -20.74
C GLY A 1 -7.77 23.35 -22.18
N LEU A 2 -6.80 22.49 -22.44
CA LEU A 2 -6.46 21.99 -23.77
C LEU A 2 -7.34 20.76 -24.04
N VAL A 3 -8.06 20.74 -25.16
CA VAL A 3 -8.86 19.59 -25.59
C VAL A 3 -8.34 19.10 -26.92
N SER A 4 -8.01 17.82 -26.99
CA SER A 4 -7.39 17.21 -28.16
C SER A 4 -7.87 15.77 -28.33
N GLU A 5 -8.19 15.40 -29.57
CA GLU A 5 -8.51 14.02 -29.93
C GLU A 5 -7.24 13.31 -30.39
N TYR A 6 -7.01 12.11 -29.84
CA TYR A 6 -5.92 11.22 -30.24
C TYR A 6 -6.50 9.89 -30.69
N HIS A 7 -5.96 9.38 -31.80
CA HIS A 7 -6.26 8.04 -32.29
C HIS A 7 -5.19 7.10 -31.76
N LEU A 8 -5.59 6.13 -30.94
CA LEU A 8 -4.70 5.10 -30.39
C LEU A 8 -5.17 3.75 -30.92
N GLY A 9 -4.49 3.25 -31.96
CA GLY A 9 -4.96 2.09 -32.72
C GLY A 9 -6.24 2.42 -33.49
N GLU A 10 -7.26 1.60 -33.35
CA GLU A 10 -8.58 1.81 -33.99
C GLU A 10 -9.53 2.65 -33.14
N GLU A 11 -9.15 2.96 -31.89
CA GLU A 11 -9.99 3.70 -30.95
C GLU A 11 -9.62 5.19 -30.90
N LYS A 12 -10.65 6.03 -30.70
CA LYS A 12 -10.52 7.47 -30.55
C LYS A 12 -10.67 7.86 -29.08
N PHE A 13 -9.72 8.63 -28.57
CA PHE A 13 -9.70 9.13 -27.22
C PHE A 13 -9.71 10.65 -27.22
N THR A 14 -10.56 11.26 -26.40
CA THR A 14 -10.52 12.70 -26.14
C THR A 14 -9.75 12.96 -24.86
N PHE A 15 -8.64 13.70 -24.97
CA PHE A 15 -7.84 14.12 -23.84
C PHE A 15 -8.19 15.56 -23.47
N ILE A 16 -8.45 15.79 -22.18
CA ILE A 16 -8.71 17.09 -21.59
C ILE A 16 -7.56 17.37 -20.61
N GLN A 17 -6.73 18.34 -20.95
CA GLN A 17 -5.50 18.70 -20.23
C GLN A 17 -5.54 20.17 -19.81
N ASP A 18 -4.57 20.62 -18.99
CA ASP A 18 -4.46 22.01 -18.51
C ASP A 18 -5.77 22.58 -17.92
N VAL A 19 -6.44 21.78 -17.08
CA VAL A 19 -7.66 22.18 -16.38
C VAL A 19 -7.26 23.00 -15.13
N PRO A 20 -7.74 24.26 -14.97
CA PRO A 20 -7.31 25.15 -13.89
C PRO A 20 -7.55 24.63 -12.46
N LEU A 21 -8.52 23.73 -12.29
CA LEU A 21 -8.86 23.11 -11.01
C LEU A 21 -8.90 21.58 -11.18
N SER A 22 -7.73 20.96 -11.16
CA SER A 22 -7.58 19.51 -11.37
C SER A 22 -7.89 18.72 -10.09
N GLY A 23 -9.17 18.65 -9.70
CA GLY A 23 -9.64 17.77 -8.62
C GLY A 23 -9.81 16.31 -9.03
N SER A 24 -9.66 16.00 -10.32
CA SER A 24 -9.77 14.67 -10.88
C SER A 24 -8.74 14.50 -12.00
N VAL A 25 -8.10 13.34 -12.04
CA VAL A 25 -7.16 12.94 -13.07
C VAL A 25 -7.49 11.53 -13.54
N THR A 26 -7.22 11.23 -14.80
CA THR A 26 -7.45 9.91 -15.38
C THR A 26 -6.12 9.32 -15.83
N ILE A 27 -5.86 8.08 -15.43
CA ILE A 27 -4.70 7.30 -15.89
C ILE A 27 -5.20 6.33 -16.96
N LEU A 28 -4.73 6.49 -18.19
CA LEU A 28 -5.01 5.55 -19.29
C LEU A 28 -3.97 4.43 -19.27
N ILE A 29 -4.44 3.18 -19.26
CA ILE A 29 -3.58 1.98 -19.21
C ILE A 29 -3.87 1.14 -20.44
N ASN A 30 -2.83 0.77 -21.18
CA ASN A 30 -2.91 -0.17 -22.30
C ASN A 30 -2.23 -1.49 -21.90
N GLY A 31 -2.81 -2.63 -22.28
CA GLY A 31 -2.31 -3.93 -21.86
C GLY A 31 -2.81 -5.06 -22.77
N PRO A 32 -2.06 -6.18 -22.86
CA PRO A 32 -2.29 -7.21 -23.86
C PRO A 32 -3.53 -8.08 -23.58
N THR A 33 -3.92 -8.20 -22.31
CA THR A 33 -5.07 -9.01 -21.89
C THR A 33 -5.88 -8.29 -20.81
N LYS A 34 -7.18 -8.61 -20.72
CA LYS A 34 -8.06 -8.10 -19.65
C LYS A 34 -7.56 -8.46 -18.26
N HIS A 35 -6.96 -9.64 -18.09
CA HIS A 35 -6.41 -10.06 -16.80
C HIS A 35 -5.22 -9.17 -16.39
N CYS A 36 -4.28 -8.93 -17.30
CA CYS A 36 -3.14 -8.05 -17.05
C CYS A 36 -3.59 -6.62 -16.74
N LEU A 37 -4.57 -6.10 -17.49
CA LEU A 37 -5.18 -4.79 -17.22
C LEU A 37 -5.80 -4.70 -15.83
N SER A 38 -6.49 -5.75 -15.37
CA SER A 38 -7.03 -5.80 -14.00
C SER A 38 -5.91 -5.76 -12.96
N GLN A 39 -4.86 -6.55 -13.13
CA GLN A 39 -3.72 -6.58 -12.20
C GLN A 39 -3.01 -5.22 -12.13
N ILE A 40 -2.78 -4.56 -13.27
CA ILE A 40 -2.16 -3.23 -13.30
C ILE A 40 -3.07 -2.19 -12.63
N LYS A 41 -4.39 -2.26 -12.88
CA LYS A 41 -5.36 -1.37 -12.22
C LYS A 41 -5.32 -1.53 -10.70
N ASP A 42 -5.28 -2.76 -10.21
CA ASP A 42 -5.23 -3.04 -8.77
C ASP A 42 -3.89 -2.57 -8.18
N ALA A 43 -2.77 -2.83 -8.84
CA ALA A 43 -1.44 -2.36 -8.41
C ALA A 43 -1.35 -0.82 -8.33
N ILE A 44 -1.90 -0.10 -9.32
CA ILE A 44 -1.95 1.37 -9.30
C ILE A 44 -2.81 1.86 -8.15
N ARG A 45 -3.96 1.23 -7.93
CA ARG A 45 -4.86 1.58 -6.81
C ARG A 45 -4.18 1.41 -5.45
N ASP A 46 -3.47 0.30 -5.27
CA ASP A 46 -2.75 -0.01 -4.03
C ASP A 46 -1.56 0.94 -3.82
N GLY A 47 -0.80 1.23 -4.88
CA GLY A 47 0.29 2.21 -4.84
C GLY A 47 -0.17 3.61 -4.48
N LEU A 48 -1.25 4.10 -5.10
CA LEU A 48 -1.83 5.41 -4.77
C LEU A 48 -2.30 5.47 -3.31
N ARG A 49 -2.87 4.37 -2.80
CA ARG A 49 -3.29 4.28 -1.40
C ARG A 49 -2.10 4.32 -0.44
N ALA A 50 -1.02 3.62 -0.76
CA ALA A 50 0.20 3.63 0.05
C ALA A 50 0.81 5.04 0.12
N VAL A 51 0.91 5.74 -1.03
CA VAL A 51 1.41 7.12 -1.09
C VAL A 51 0.52 8.07 -0.30
N TYR A 52 -0.81 7.95 -0.44
CA TYR A 52 -1.76 8.75 0.31
C TYR A 52 -1.59 8.58 1.82
N ASN A 53 -1.49 7.32 2.29
CA ASN A 53 -1.28 7.03 3.71
C ASN A 53 0.05 7.61 4.21
N ALA A 54 1.14 7.46 3.45
CA ALA A 54 2.44 8.03 3.83
C ALA A 54 2.39 9.57 3.99
N ILE A 55 1.69 10.27 3.09
CA ILE A 55 1.51 11.73 3.17
C ILE A 55 0.64 12.10 4.38
N LYS A 56 -0.43 11.34 4.62
CA LYS A 56 -1.39 11.61 5.69
C LYS A 56 -0.79 11.38 7.08
N ASP A 57 -0.14 10.23 7.27
CA ASP A 57 0.34 9.77 8.57
C ASP A 57 1.70 10.40 8.93
N ARG A 58 2.46 10.87 7.92
CA ARG A 58 3.78 11.52 8.05
C ARG A 58 4.85 10.68 8.76
N CYS A 59 4.61 9.38 8.90
CA CYS A 59 5.57 8.41 9.41
C CYS A 59 5.43 7.09 8.63
N VAL A 60 6.50 6.31 8.63
CA VAL A 60 6.55 4.98 8.00
C VAL A 60 7.36 4.04 8.88
N LEU A 61 7.06 2.75 8.79
CA LEU A 61 7.81 1.69 9.46
C LEU A 61 8.59 0.85 8.44
N PRO A 62 9.73 0.26 8.81
CA PRO A 62 10.45 -0.67 7.95
C PRO A 62 9.60 -1.93 7.71
N GLY A 63 9.54 -2.40 6.46
CA GLY A 63 8.77 -3.58 6.08
C GLY A 63 9.52 -4.90 6.26
N ALA A 64 9.08 -5.92 5.53
CA ALA A 64 9.73 -7.24 5.43
C ALA A 64 9.97 -7.94 6.78
N GLY A 65 9.00 -7.87 7.69
CA GLY A 65 9.12 -8.53 9.01
C GLY A 65 9.98 -7.77 10.02
N SER A 66 10.57 -6.62 9.65
CA SER A 66 11.49 -5.90 10.54
C SER A 66 10.81 -5.38 11.80
N VAL A 67 9.55 -4.96 11.70
CA VAL A 67 8.79 -4.48 12.86
C VAL A 67 8.43 -5.64 13.77
N GLU A 68 8.04 -6.76 13.19
CA GLU A 68 7.65 -7.99 13.88
C GLU A 68 8.80 -8.55 14.72
N VAL A 69 10.03 -8.54 14.18
CA VAL A 69 11.24 -8.94 14.90
C VAL A 69 11.52 -8.00 16.09
N ALA A 70 11.47 -6.68 15.86
CA ALA A 70 11.69 -5.71 16.92
C ALA A 70 10.62 -5.80 18.03
N LEU A 71 9.35 -5.98 17.64
CA LEU A 71 8.24 -6.15 18.57
C LEU A 71 8.38 -7.43 19.39
N LYS A 72 8.81 -8.55 18.78
CA LYS A 72 9.09 -9.77 19.53
C LYS A 72 10.13 -9.52 20.62
N GLU A 73 11.26 -8.90 20.29
CA GLU A 73 12.32 -8.64 21.26
C GLU A 73 11.82 -7.80 22.43
N GLU A 74 11.06 -6.75 22.14
CA GLU A 74 10.48 -5.88 23.15
C GLU A 74 9.44 -6.61 24.01
N LEU A 75 8.56 -7.42 23.41
CA LEU A 75 7.59 -8.23 24.12
C LEU A 75 8.23 -9.31 25.01
N ILE A 76 9.34 -9.91 24.57
CA ILE A 76 10.11 -10.84 25.40
C ILE A 76 10.71 -10.11 26.60
N ASN A 77 11.22 -8.89 26.44
CA ASN A 77 11.70 -8.10 27.56
C ASN A 77 10.58 -7.70 28.51
N PHE A 78 9.44 -7.26 27.98
CA PHE A 78 8.24 -6.97 28.75
C PHE A 78 7.70 -8.20 29.50
N SER A 79 7.79 -9.39 28.92
CA SER A 79 7.36 -10.62 29.60
C SER A 79 8.11 -10.86 30.91
N LYS A 80 9.35 -10.35 31.05
CA LYS A 80 10.15 -10.49 32.29
C LYS A 80 9.61 -9.65 33.44
N THR A 81 8.80 -8.62 33.15
CA THR A 81 8.16 -7.79 34.18
C THR A 81 6.83 -8.37 34.66
N ILE A 82 6.33 -9.43 34.02
CA ILE A 82 5.07 -10.09 34.34
C ILE A 82 5.36 -11.43 35.01
N SER A 83 4.61 -11.73 36.07
CA SER A 83 4.70 -13.01 36.79
C SER A 83 3.44 -13.85 36.56
N GLY A 84 3.59 -15.17 36.51
CA GLY A 84 2.47 -16.10 36.43
C GLY A 84 2.09 -16.48 35.00
N LYS A 85 0.88 -16.99 34.81
CA LYS A 85 0.44 -17.59 33.53
C LYS A 85 0.37 -16.58 32.37
N GLU A 86 0.17 -15.31 32.68
CA GLU A 86 0.09 -14.23 31.69
C GLU A 86 1.42 -14.05 30.95
N GLN A 87 2.55 -14.26 31.63
CA GLN A 87 3.89 -14.24 31.02
C GLN A 87 3.99 -15.22 29.85
N LEU A 88 3.45 -16.43 30.00
CA LEU A 88 3.44 -17.44 28.95
C LEU A 88 2.61 -17.00 27.74
N GLY A 89 1.50 -16.28 27.99
CA GLY A 89 0.69 -15.69 26.94
C GLY A 89 1.44 -14.63 26.14
N VAL A 90 2.17 -13.74 26.81
CA VAL A 90 3.00 -12.72 26.15
C VAL A 90 4.11 -13.35 25.31
N VAL A 91 4.78 -14.37 25.85
CA VAL A 91 5.82 -15.10 25.10
C VAL A 91 5.24 -15.83 23.88
N ALA A 92 4.07 -16.46 24.03
CA ALA A 92 3.39 -17.12 22.92
C ALA A 92 3.01 -16.13 21.81
N PHE A 93 2.49 -14.95 22.18
CA PHE A 93 2.17 -13.90 21.22
C PHE A 93 3.42 -13.35 20.53
N ALA A 94 4.50 -13.07 21.28
CA ALA A 94 5.77 -12.63 20.71
C ALA A 94 6.32 -13.62 19.68
N ASN A 95 6.23 -14.93 19.95
CA ASN A 95 6.65 -15.96 19.00
C ASN A 95 5.72 -16.06 17.78
N ALA A 96 4.42 -15.80 17.94
CA ALA A 96 3.48 -15.80 16.82
C ALA A 96 3.78 -14.69 15.79
N LEU A 97 4.38 -13.57 16.22
CA LEU A 97 4.81 -12.50 15.31
C LEU A 97 5.86 -12.96 14.28
N LEU A 98 6.59 -14.04 14.54
CA LEU A 98 7.60 -14.59 13.61
C LEU A 98 7.03 -15.50 12.52
N VAL A 99 5.72 -15.73 12.51
CA VAL A 99 5.04 -16.53 11.46
C VAL A 99 4.66 -15.67 10.25
N ILE A 100 4.72 -14.34 10.40
CA ILE A 100 4.35 -13.34 9.40
C ILE A 100 5.37 -13.33 8.25
#